data_AF-A0A7K3MTE5-F1
#
_entry.id   AF-A0A7K3MTE5-F1
#
_cell.length_a   1.000
_cell.length_b   1.000
_cell.length_c   1.000
_cell.angle_alpha   90.00
_cell.angle_beta   90.00
_cell.angle_gamma   90.00
#
_symmetry.space_group_name_H-M   'P 1'
#
loop_
_entity.id
_entity.type
_entity.pdbx_description
1 polymer ?
#
loop_
_entity_poly.entity_id
_entity_poly.type
_entity_poly.pdbx_seq_one_letter_code
_entity_poly.pdbx_strand_id
1 'polypeptide(L)'
;MQLMRYIQKDEIKQNERKSKIKQEISTIESKNFNIESELKEEQEKLIHEENKIEKIIKDIDNIKENPKIASGDSFAKASFWIGLVIIIFLTIYLFVFYSSASYSAFFKNFTPDDTKITQAIFDPQAISKAWIDGFTELIFIMAIPAVFLGLGFLIHKFSEEKGLGKYLKISGLILVTFLFDFIIAYAIVKEIYNIKIGGLFTTQPPMDVSMAFEEVNFWIIIFAGFVVYIIWGLVFDFTMKEYEKMDKVRFAIKNKEQKLAEYKTECKKIKAEISSLQTEKNNLQGEVDRLKIQLETYILYFNDVREGINNYFTGWVGYLKSTSSSQNHIQDCEGIKEKFLLDLEHSEFIKKNLASSN
;
A
#
# COMPACT_ATOMS: atom_id res chain seq x y z
N MET A 1 61.44 -39.95 -46.13
CA MET A 1 60.02 -40.26 -46.43
C MET A 1 59.16 -40.51 -45.18
N GLN A 2 59.69 -41.11 -44.09
CA GLN A 2 58.92 -41.35 -42.85
C GLN A 2 58.62 -40.07 -42.04
N LEU A 3 59.56 -39.13 -41.90
CA LEU A 3 59.37 -37.88 -41.14
C LEU A 3 58.19 -37.04 -41.66
N MET A 4 58.09 -36.88 -42.99
CA MET A 4 56.97 -36.18 -43.63
C MET A 4 55.61 -36.82 -43.31
N ARG A 5 55.54 -38.15 -43.21
CA ARG A 5 54.30 -38.85 -42.81
C ARG A 5 53.94 -38.62 -41.34
N TYR A 6 54.93 -38.48 -40.45
CA TYR A 6 54.68 -38.15 -39.04
C TYR A 6 54.20 -36.72 -38.87
N ILE A 7 54.81 -35.75 -39.57
CA ILE A 7 54.38 -34.35 -39.56
C ILE A 7 52.93 -34.25 -40.07
N GLN A 8 52.60 -34.92 -41.17
CA GLN A 8 51.23 -34.94 -41.70
C GLN A 8 50.23 -35.58 -40.72
N LYS A 9 50.60 -36.67 -40.04
CA LYS A 9 49.73 -37.30 -39.03
C LYS A 9 49.50 -36.40 -37.81
N ASP A 10 50.53 -35.70 -37.36
CA ASP A 10 50.40 -34.77 -36.22
C ASP A 10 49.54 -33.56 -36.59
N GLU A 11 49.72 -33.01 -37.80
CA GLU A 11 48.90 -31.93 -38.32
C GLU A 11 47.41 -32.32 -38.41
N ILE A 12 47.11 -33.55 -38.85
CA ILE A 12 45.75 -34.10 -38.84
C ILE A 12 45.20 -34.19 -37.41
N LYS A 13 45.97 -34.74 -36.46
CA LYS A 13 45.56 -34.80 -35.03
C LYS A 13 45.30 -33.41 -34.44
N GLN A 14 46.14 -32.42 -34.75
CA GLN A 14 45.96 -31.04 -34.30
C GLN A 14 44.69 -30.42 -34.89
N ASN A 15 44.43 -30.65 -36.19
CA ASN A 15 43.22 -30.18 -36.85
C ASN A 15 41.95 -30.82 -36.27
N GLU A 16 41.98 -32.12 -35.96
CA GLU A 16 40.87 -32.80 -35.27
C GLU A 16 40.59 -32.21 -33.88
N ARG A 17 41.65 -31.95 -33.09
CA ARG A 17 41.53 -31.33 -31.76
C ARG A 17 40.95 -29.93 -31.83
N LYS A 18 41.46 -29.10 -32.76
CA LYS A 18 40.95 -27.75 -33.00
C LYS A 18 39.51 -27.76 -33.52
N SER A 19 39.13 -28.77 -34.31
CA SER A 19 37.76 -28.95 -34.80
C SER A 19 36.78 -29.20 -33.64
N LYS A 20 37.14 -30.05 -32.68
CA LYS A 20 36.32 -30.29 -31.47
C LYS A 20 36.10 -29.02 -30.64
N ILE A 21 37.18 -28.25 -30.41
CA ILE A 21 37.09 -26.97 -29.68
C ILE A 21 36.18 -25.97 -30.44
N LYS A 22 36.29 -25.89 -31.77
CA LYS A 22 35.39 -25.05 -32.58
C LYS A 22 33.92 -25.46 -32.45
N GLN A 23 33.64 -26.77 -32.39
CA GLN A 23 32.29 -27.27 -32.20
C GLN A 23 31.73 -26.93 -30.80
N GLU A 24 32.57 -27.02 -29.76
CA GLU A 24 32.20 -26.58 -28.40
C GLU A 24 31.91 -25.08 -28.35
N ILE A 25 32.79 -24.25 -28.95
CA ILE A 25 32.57 -22.79 -29.06
C ILE A 25 31.24 -22.50 -29.75
N SER A 26 30.96 -23.11 -30.90
CA SER A 26 29.72 -22.90 -31.65
C SER A 26 28.47 -23.31 -30.84
N THR A 27 28.58 -24.36 -30.04
CA THR A 27 27.50 -24.81 -29.15
C THR A 27 27.23 -23.78 -28.05
N ILE A 28 28.28 -23.23 -27.43
CA ILE A 28 28.15 -22.22 -26.38
C ILE A 28 27.67 -20.89 -26.96
N GLU A 29 28.15 -20.48 -28.13
CA GLU A 29 27.68 -19.28 -28.83
C GLU A 29 26.18 -19.38 -29.18
N SER A 30 25.70 -20.57 -29.56
CA SER A 30 24.27 -20.82 -29.78
C SER A 30 23.45 -20.68 -28.49
N LYS A 31 23.97 -21.15 -27.34
CA LYS A 31 23.33 -20.93 -26.04
C LYS A 31 23.30 -19.45 -25.66
N ASN A 32 24.40 -18.72 -25.88
CA ASN A 32 24.49 -17.28 -25.65
C ASN A 32 23.47 -16.51 -26.49
N PHE A 33 23.25 -16.91 -27.75
CA PHE A 33 22.24 -16.31 -28.62
C PHE A 33 20.82 -16.51 -28.05
N ASN A 34 20.51 -17.71 -27.54
CA ASN A 34 19.21 -17.98 -26.92
C ASN A 34 19.00 -17.14 -25.66
N ILE A 35 19.99 -17.09 -24.76
CA ILE A 35 19.95 -16.26 -23.54
C ILE A 35 19.81 -14.77 -23.89
N GLU A 36 20.46 -14.31 -24.96
CA GLU A 36 20.31 -12.93 -25.44
C GLU A 36 18.90 -12.63 -25.98
N SER A 37 18.25 -13.60 -26.60
CA SER A 37 16.84 -13.49 -26.98
C SER A 37 15.93 -13.42 -25.74
N GLU A 38 16.14 -14.31 -24.76
CA GLU A 38 15.38 -14.31 -23.49
C GLU A 38 15.58 -13.00 -22.71
N LEU A 39 16.80 -12.48 -22.66
CA LEU A 39 17.09 -11.18 -22.04
C LEU A 39 16.31 -10.04 -22.68
N LYS A 40 16.19 -10.02 -24.01
CA LYS A 40 15.40 -8.99 -24.70
C LYS A 40 13.91 -9.11 -24.36
N GLU A 41 13.38 -10.32 -24.33
CA GLU A 41 11.98 -10.58 -23.97
C GLU A 41 11.68 -10.10 -22.53
N GLU A 42 12.54 -10.44 -21.57
CA GLU A 42 12.37 -10.00 -20.18
C GLU A 42 12.56 -8.49 -20.00
N GLN A 43 13.45 -7.86 -20.77
CA GLN A 43 13.59 -6.40 -20.78
C GLN A 43 12.35 -5.71 -21.34
N GLU A 44 11.74 -6.25 -22.40
CA GLU A 44 10.48 -5.74 -22.95
C GLU A 44 9.32 -5.89 -21.95
N LYS A 45 9.22 -7.05 -21.28
CA LYS A 45 8.27 -7.28 -20.18
C LYS A 45 8.46 -6.27 -19.05
N LEU A 46 9.70 -6.01 -18.66
CA LEU A 46 10.02 -5.04 -17.61
C LEU A 46 9.53 -3.64 -17.99
N ILE A 47 9.85 -3.17 -19.20
CA ILE A 47 9.40 -1.86 -19.70
C ILE A 47 7.86 -1.78 -19.70
N HIS A 48 7.19 -2.86 -20.11
CA HIS A 48 5.74 -2.92 -20.11
C HIS A 48 5.14 -2.78 -18.68
N GLU A 49 5.70 -3.48 -17.70
CA GLU A 49 5.26 -3.37 -16.30
C GLU A 49 5.61 -2.01 -15.67
N GLU A 50 6.77 -1.43 -15.98
CA GLU A 50 7.16 -0.08 -15.53
C GLU A 50 6.21 1.00 -16.10
N ASN A 51 5.77 0.85 -17.35
CA ASN A 51 4.74 1.72 -17.94
C ASN A 51 3.38 1.59 -17.23
N LYS A 52 2.99 0.39 -16.80
CA LYS A 52 1.77 0.19 -15.99
C LYS A 52 1.89 0.90 -14.64
N ILE A 53 3.06 0.81 -14.00
CA ILE A 53 3.36 1.51 -12.75
C ILE A 53 3.21 3.03 -12.94
N GLU A 54 3.82 3.60 -13.97
CA GLU A 54 3.73 5.05 -14.24
C GLU A 54 2.29 5.48 -14.47
N LYS A 55 1.52 4.70 -15.23
CA LYS A 55 0.10 4.98 -15.47
C LYS A 55 -0.72 4.93 -14.17
N ILE A 56 -0.51 3.95 -13.31
CA ILE A 56 -1.21 3.87 -12.01
C ILE A 56 -0.80 5.01 -11.09
N ILE A 57 0.47 5.40 -11.05
CA ILE A 57 0.93 6.55 -10.25
C ILE A 57 0.24 7.82 -10.73
N LYS A 58 0.24 8.08 -12.06
CA LYS A 58 -0.50 9.20 -12.65
C LYS A 58 -1.98 9.15 -12.31
N ASP A 59 -2.61 7.98 -12.37
CA ASP A 59 -4.01 7.83 -11.98
C ASP A 59 -4.26 8.15 -10.50
N ILE A 60 -3.37 7.72 -9.59
CA ILE A 60 -3.47 8.00 -8.15
C ILE A 60 -3.30 9.51 -7.92
N ASP A 61 -2.30 10.12 -8.55
CA ASP A 61 -2.02 11.55 -8.41
C ASP A 61 -3.16 12.38 -9.01
N ASN A 62 -3.71 11.96 -10.16
CA ASN A 62 -4.92 12.56 -10.72
C ASN A 62 -6.12 12.46 -9.78
N ILE A 63 -6.32 11.33 -9.09
CA ILE A 63 -7.40 11.18 -8.10
C ILE A 63 -7.14 12.05 -6.86
N LYS A 64 -5.87 12.23 -6.46
CA LYS A 64 -5.48 13.08 -5.32
C LYS A 64 -5.60 14.57 -5.61
N GLU A 65 -5.14 15.02 -6.78
CA GLU A 65 -5.23 16.41 -7.24
C GLU A 65 -6.65 16.77 -7.64
N ASN A 66 -7.38 15.83 -8.26
CA ASN A 66 -8.77 15.99 -8.66
C ASN A 66 -9.65 14.85 -8.13
N PRO A 67 -10.04 14.89 -6.84
CA PRO A 67 -11.00 13.95 -6.25
C PRO A 67 -12.34 13.87 -7.00
N LYS A 68 -12.63 14.89 -7.82
CA LYS A 68 -13.78 14.95 -8.73
C LYS A 68 -13.84 13.77 -9.70
N ILE A 69 -12.69 13.23 -10.11
CA ILE A 69 -12.58 12.11 -11.06
C ILE A 69 -13.08 10.80 -10.43
N ALA A 70 -13.01 10.67 -9.10
CA ALA A 70 -13.49 9.48 -8.37
C ALA A 70 -14.80 9.71 -7.57
N SER A 71 -15.14 10.96 -7.24
CA SER A 71 -16.27 11.27 -6.34
C SER A 71 -17.02 12.58 -6.63
N GLY A 72 -16.68 13.29 -7.70
CA GLY A 72 -17.38 14.51 -8.10
C GLY A 72 -17.01 15.81 -7.35
N ASP A 73 -16.41 15.77 -6.14
CA ASP A 73 -16.05 17.03 -5.43
C ASP A 73 -14.82 16.97 -4.51
N SER A 74 -13.80 17.80 -4.79
CA SER A 74 -12.59 18.00 -3.98
C SER A 74 -12.85 18.84 -2.72
N PHE A 75 -13.95 19.61 -2.73
CA PHE A 75 -14.43 20.40 -1.60
C PHE A 75 -14.91 19.54 -0.42
N ALA A 76 -15.06 18.23 -0.62
CA ALA A 76 -15.59 17.28 0.36
C ALA A 76 -14.77 17.19 1.65
N LYS A 77 -13.44 17.21 1.57
CA LYS A 77 -12.58 17.04 2.75
C LYS A 77 -12.62 18.26 3.67
N ALA A 78 -12.53 19.48 3.12
CA ALA A 78 -12.63 20.70 3.91
C ALA A 78 -14.03 20.88 4.49
N SER A 79 -15.06 20.64 3.67
CA SER A 79 -16.46 20.71 4.08
C SER A 79 -16.82 19.73 5.19
N PHE A 80 -16.30 18.49 5.11
CA PHE A 80 -16.48 17.49 6.16
C PHE A 80 -15.90 17.98 7.49
N TRP A 81 -14.67 18.49 7.50
CA TRP A 81 -14.04 18.96 8.74
C TRP A 81 -14.72 20.20 9.33
N ILE A 82 -15.12 21.15 8.48
CA ILE A 82 -15.89 22.33 8.90
C ILE A 82 -17.24 21.88 9.49
N GLY A 83 -17.96 21.00 8.78
CA GLY A 83 -19.23 20.44 9.24
C GLY A 83 -19.11 19.68 10.55
N LEU A 84 -18.07 18.86 10.71
CA LEU A 84 -17.79 18.11 11.93
C LEU A 84 -17.55 19.03 13.14
N VAL A 85 -16.74 20.08 12.98
CA VAL A 85 -16.50 21.07 14.03
C VAL A 85 -17.80 21.75 14.44
N ILE A 86 -18.61 22.18 13.46
CA ILE A 86 -19.91 22.80 13.73
C ILE A 86 -20.84 21.83 14.47
N ILE A 87 -20.92 20.56 14.04
CA ILE A 87 -21.75 19.53 14.70
C ILE A 87 -21.32 19.34 16.15
N ILE A 88 -20.02 19.31 16.45
CA ILE A 88 -19.53 19.15 17.83
C ILE A 88 -20.04 20.30 18.70
N PHE A 89 -19.87 21.55 18.25
CA PHE A 89 -20.34 22.72 18.99
C PHE A 89 -21.86 22.72 19.16
N LEU A 90 -22.61 22.42 18.09
CA LEU A 90 -24.06 22.35 18.15
C LEU A 90 -24.56 21.20 19.03
N THR A 91 -23.88 20.05 19.05
CA THR A 91 -24.21 18.91 19.92
C THR A 91 -24.05 19.29 21.38
N ILE A 92 -22.93 19.94 21.73
CA ILE A 92 -22.69 20.43 23.10
C ILE A 92 -23.76 21.46 23.48
N TYR A 93 -24.04 22.40 22.58
CA TYR A 93 -25.05 23.43 22.80
C TYR A 93 -26.44 22.82 23.04
N LEU A 94 -26.92 21.93 22.16
CA LEU A 94 -28.22 21.28 22.29
C LEU A 94 -28.29 20.42 23.54
N PHE A 95 -27.18 19.75 23.89
CA PHE A 95 -27.09 18.99 25.13
C PHE A 95 -27.31 19.85 26.37
N VAL A 96 -26.59 20.97 26.47
CA VAL A 96 -26.72 21.91 27.59
C VAL A 96 -28.11 22.55 27.60
N PHE A 97 -28.60 23.01 26.46
CA PHE A 97 -29.91 23.63 26.33
C PHE A 97 -31.04 22.68 26.74
N TYR A 98 -31.13 21.50 26.13
CA TYR A 98 -32.22 20.57 26.41
C TYR A 98 -32.16 20.01 27.84
N SER A 99 -30.96 19.80 28.39
CA SER A 99 -30.84 19.39 29.80
C SER A 99 -31.37 20.50 30.73
N SER A 100 -30.91 21.73 30.51
CA SER A 100 -31.27 22.87 31.36
C SER A 100 -32.74 23.28 31.23
N ALA A 101 -33.24 23.40 30.00
CA ALA A 101 -34.62 23.77 29.72
C ALA A 101 -35.59 22.71 30.26
N SER A 102 -35.25 21.42 30.15
CA SER A 102 -36.07 20.35 30.72
C SER A 102 -36.07 20.36 32.25
N TYR A 103 -34.90 20.56 32.89
CA TYR A 103 -34.85 20.76 34.34
C TYR A 103 -35.76 21.92 34.77
N SER A 104 -35.66 23.03 34.04
CA SER A 104 -36.43 24.25 34.33
C SER A 104 -37.93 24.08 34.09
N ALA A 105 -38.33 23.36 33.05
CA ALA A 105 -39.74 23.15 32.73
C ALA A 105 -40.45 22.15 33.67
N PHE A 106 -39.72 21.14 34.17
CA PHE A 106 -40.34 20.00 34.86
C PHE A 106 -40.03 19.92 36.36
N PHE A 107 -38.89 20.43 36.82
CA PHE A 107 -38.39 20.17 38.19
C PHE A 107 -37.98 21.44 38.95
N LYS A 108 -37.61 22.52 38.26
CA LYS A 108 -37.15 23.75 38.92
C LYS A 108 -38.29 24.44 39.67
N ASN A 109 -38.06 24.66 40.97
CA ASN A 109 -38.86 25.59 41.76
C ASN A 109 -38.37 27.00 41.50
N PHE A 110 -39.12 27.79 40.75
CA PHE A 110 -38.71 29.15 40.43
C PHE A 110 -38.92 30.09 41.62
N THR A 111 -37.96 30.99 41.80
CA THR A 111 -37.95 32.02 42.85
C THR A 111 -38.14 33.42 42.25
N PRO A 112 -38.48 34.44 43.06
CA PRO A 112 -38.59 35.83 42.57
C PRO A 112 -37.34 36.39 41.87
N ASP A 113 -36.17 35.79 42.12
CA ASP A 113 -34.90 36.16 41.48
C ASP A 113 -34.75 35.54 40.08
N ASP A 114 -35.55 34.52 39.72
CA ASP A 114 -35.51 33.79 38.44
C ASP A 114 -36.27 34.50 37.30
N THR A 115 -36.44 35.82 37.38
CA THR A 115 -37.16 36.61 36.37
C THR A 115 -36.40 36.77 35.05
N LYS A 116 -35.09 36.47 35.04
CA LYS A 116 -34.26 36.53 33.83
C LYS A 116 -34.41 35.25 33.02
N ILE A 117 -34.93 35.39 31.79
CA ILE A 117 -35.11 34.28 30.85
C ILE A 117 -33.85 33.41 30.68
N THR A 118 -32.66 34.03 30.65
CA THR A 118 -31.38 33.31 30.54
C THR A 118 -31.12 32.33 31.69
N GLN A 119 -31.50 32.67 32.93
CA GLN A 119 -31.34 31.80 34.11
C GLN A 119 -32.45 30.75 34.20
N ALA A 120 -33.58 31.03 33.55
CA ALA A 120 -34.70 30.10 33.40
C ALA A 120 -34.50 29.06 32.30
N ILE A 121 -33.62 29.31 31.32
CA ILE A 121 -33.40 28.40 30.18
C ILE A 121 -32.00 27.79 30.18
N PHE A 122 -31.01 28.47 30.78
CA PHE A 122 -29.63 28.01 30.99
C PHE A 122 -29.28 28.08 32.49
N ASP A 123 -29.85 27.18 33.30
CA ASP A 123 -29.41 26.94 34.67
C ASP A 123 -28.05 26.21 34.64
N PRO A 124 -26.94 26.87 35.03
CA PRO A 124 -25.60 26.29 34.96
C PRO A 124 -25.44 25.08 35.89
N GLN A 125 -26.33 24.93 36.86
CA GLN A 125 -26.32 23.88 37.85
C GLN A 125 -27.43 22.85 37.62
N ALA A 126 -28.16 22.89 36.49
CA ALA A 126 -29.27 21.97 36.21
C ALA A 126 -28.92 20.50 36.47
N ILE A 127 -27.77 20.03 35.97
CA ILE A 127 -27.32 18.64 36.16
C ILE A 127 -26.97 18.36 37.62
N SER A 128 -26.31 19.30 38.30
CA SER A 128 -25.93 19.15 39.70
C SER A 128 -27.14 19.15 40.63
N LYS A 129 -28.14 19.99 40.34
CA LYS A 129 -29.38 20.06 41.12
C LYS A 129 -30.23 18.81 40.89
N ALA A 130 -30.41 18.39 39.63
CA ALA A 130 -31.08 17.13 39.32
C ALA A 130 -30.44 15.91 40.00
N TRP A 131 -29.11 15.87 40.13
CA TRP A 131 -28.42 14.83 40.88
C TRP A 131 -28.82 14.82 42.37
N ILE A 132 -28.93 16.01 42.98
CA ILE A 132 -29.30 16.19 44.38
C ILE A 132 -30.78 15.86 44.60
N ASP A 133 -31.64 16.31 43.69
CA ASP A 133 -33.10 16.19 43.76
C ASP A 133 -33.55 14.73 43.54
N GLY A 134 -32.86 13.98 42.67
CA GLY A 134 -33.00 12.53 42.61
C GLY A 134 -32.42 11.87 41.35
N PHE A 135 -31.98 10.62 41.50
CA PHE A 135 -31.40 9.86 40.37
C PHE A 135 -32.34 9.73 39.16
N THR A 136 -33.65 9.62 39.39
CA THR A 136 -34.65 9.56 38.31
C THR A 136 -34.72 10.87 37.53
N GLU A 137 -34.65 12.02 38.20
CA GLU A 137 -34.67 13.35 37.56
C GLU A 137 -33.42 13.56 36.70
N LEU A 138 -32.26 13.17 37.23
CA LEU A 138 -31.01 13.17 36.48
C LEU A 138 -31.11 12.35 35.19
N ILE A 139 -31.58 11.10 35.26
CA ILE A 139 -31.73 10.26 34.07
C ILE A 139 -32.64 10.94 33.06
N PHE A 140 -33.78 11.47 33.52
CA PHE A 140 -34.77 12.10 32.66
C PHE A 140 -34.18 13.29 31.89
N ILE A 141 -33.48 14.18 32.61
CA ILE A 141 -32.88 15.39 32.03
C ILE A 141 -31.73 15.04 31.07
N MET A 142 -30.96 14.00 31.37
CA MET A 142 -29.88 13.53 30.49
C MET A 142 -30.40 12.79 29.24
N ALA A 143 -31.57 12.15 29.34
CA ALA A 143 -32.17 11.39 28.25
C ALA A 143 -32.82 12.30 27.19
N ILE A 144 -33.40 13.44 27.58
CA ILE A 144 -34.09 14.34 26.64
C ILE A 144 -33.16 14.80 25.51
N PRO A 145 -31.95 15.33 25.77
CA PRO A 145 -31.00 15.65 24.70
C PRO A 145 -30.73 14.48 23.75
N ALA A 146 -30.62 13.25 24.27
CA ALA A 146 -30.38 12.06 23.44
C ALA A 146 -31.58 11.75 22.53
N VAL A 147 -32.81 11.96 23.01
CA VAL A 147 -34.02 11.83 22.18
C VAL A 147 -34.00 12.86 21.04
N PHE A 148 -33.71 14.12 21.32
CA PHE A 148 -33.65 15.16 20.30
C PHE A 148 -32.51 14.93 19.30
N LEU A 149 -31.30 14.62 19.75
CA LEU A 149 -30.19 14.27 18.85
C LEU A 149 -30.52 13.01 18.01
N GLY A 150 -31.19 12.02 18.60
CA GLY A 150 -31.67 10.82 17.90
C GLY A 150 -32.72 11.14 16.84
N LEU A 151 -33.66 12.03 17.12
CA LEU A 151 -34.63 12.54 16.13
C LEU A 151 -33.91 13.28 15.00
N GLY A 152 -32.91 14.10 15.30
CA GLY A 152 -32.13 14.81 14.30
C GLY A 152 -31.36 13.83 13.40
N PHE A 153 -30.82 12.76 13.96
CA PHE A 153 -30.19 11.68 13.20
C PHE A 153 -31.17 11.00 12.23
N LEU A 154 -32.43 10.81 12.65
CA LEU A 154 -33.47 10.24 11.78
C LEU A 154 -33.80 11.13 10.57
N ILE A 155 -33.60 12.46 10.66
CA ILE A 155 -33.74 13.36 9.52
C ILE A 155 -32.80 12.95 8.39
N HIS A 156 -31.52 12.69 8.72
CA HIS A 156 -30.55 12.20 7.74
C HIS A 156 -30.96 10.85 7.16
N LYS A 157 -31.28 9.87 8.03
CA LYS A 157 -31.69 8.53 7.59
C LYS A 157 -32.90 8.53 6.65
N PHE A 158 -33.89 9.36 6.91
CA PHE A 158 -35.06 9.49 6.02
C PHE A 158 -34.78 10.32 4.77
N SER A 159 -33.77 11.19 4.80
CA SER A 159 -33.39 11.95 3.60
C SER A 159 -32.79 11.08 2.48
N GLU A 160 -32.21 9.93 2.85
CA GLU A 160 -31.62 8.94 1.93
C GLU A 160 -32.68 8.12 1.18
N GLU A 161 -33.90 8.02 1.71
CA GLU A 161 -34.98 7.29 1.08
C GLU A 161 -35.42 7.95 -0.25
N LYS A 162 -35.86 7.13 -1.21
CA LYS A 162 -36.39 7.60 -2.50
C LYS A 162 -37.91 7.76 -2.45
N GLY A 163 -38.43 8.77 -3.15
CA GLY A 163 -39.87 9.02 -3.31
C GLY A 163 -40.42 10.15 -2.44
N LEU A 164 -41.72 10.45 -2.58
CA LEU A 164 -42.39 11.57 -1.89
C LEU A 164 -42.66 11.30 -0.41
N GLY A 165 -42.76 10.03 0.00
CA GLY A 165 -43.01 9.64 1.40
C GLY A 165 -41.93 10.10 2.38
N LYS A 166 -40.71 10.38 1.90
CA LYS A 166 -39.63 10.91 2.73
C LYS A 166 -39.94 12.28 3.32
N TYR A 167 -40.56 13.16 2.51
CA TYR A 167 -40.89 14.52 2.94
C TYR A 167 -41.97 14.49 4.01
N LEU A 168 -42.92 13.55 3.91
CA LEU A 168 -43.95 13.35 4.93
C LEU A 168 -43.33 12.89 6.25
N LYS A 169 -42.41 11.91 6.23
CA LYS A 169 -41.71 11.44 7.44
C LYS A 169 -40.88 12.55 8.09
N ILE A 170 -40.08 13.28 7.30
CA ILE A 170 -39.27 14.39 7.79
C ILE A 170 -40.15 15.51 8.35
N SER A 171 -41.24 15.86 7.65
CA SER A 171 -42.20 16.85 8.13
C SER A 171 -42.87 16.43 9.44
N GLY A 172 -43.21 15.15 9.59
CA GLY A 172 -43.74 14.60 10.84
C GLY A 172 -42.74 14.70 11.98
N LEU A 173 -41.47 14.41 11.72
CA LEU A 173 -40.38 14.56 12.69
C LEU A 173 -40.21 16.01 13.15
N ILE A 174 -40.14 16.95 12.19
CA ILE A 174 -40.03 18.39 12.48
C ILE A 174 -41.24 18.86 13.29
N LEU A 175 -42.45 18.41 12.95
CA LEU A 175 -43.66 18.76 13.67
C LEU A 175 -43.64 18.23 15.11
N VAL A 176 -43.23 16.99 15.33
CA VAL A 176 -43.12 16.41 16.68
C VAL A 176 -42.10 17.18 17.51
N THR A 177 -40.91 17.46 16.98
CA THR A 177 -39.88 18.26 17.65
C THR A 177 -40.40 19.66 18.00
N PHE A 178 -41.08 20.32 17.05
CA PHE A 178 -41.68 21.64 17.29
C PHE A 178 -42.69 21.62 18.43
N LEU A 179 -43.55 20.60 18.50
CA LEU A 179 -44.53 20.45 19.57
C LEU A 179 -43.86 20.26 20.93
N PHE A 180 -42.77 19.50 21.01
CA PHE A 180 -42.02 19.36 22.26
C PHE A 180 -41.37 20.69 22.70
N ASP A 181 -40.74 21.42 21.78
CA ASP A 181 -40.16 22.73 22.08
C ASP A 181 -41.22 23.75 22.49
N PHE A 182 -42.40 23.69 21.86
CA PHE A 182 -43.56 24.49 22.24
C PHE A 182 -44.00 24.21 23.68
N ILE A 183 -44.07 22.94 24.09
CA ILE A 183 -44.43 22.54 25.45
C ILE A 183 -43.41 23.06 26.46
N ILE A 184 -42.11 22.89 26.18
CA ILE A 184 -41.03 23.36 27.05
C ILE A 184 -41.09 24.90 27.19
N ALA A 185 -41.22 25.62 26.07
CA ALA A 185 -41.30 27.07 26.07
C ALA A 185 -42.52 27.56 26.85
N TYR A 186 -43.69 26.95 26.64
CA TYR A 186 -44.92 27.33 27.34
C TYR A 186 -44.78 27.09 28.85
N ALA A 187 -44.24 25.93 29.26
CA ALA A 187 -44.04 25.60 30.67
C ALA A 187 -43.15 26.62 31.38
N ILE A 188 -42.01 26.97 30.78
CA ILE A 188 -41.07 27.93 31.38
C ILE A 188 -41.68 29.34 31.44
N VAL A 189 -42.30 29.81 30.35
CA VAL A 189 -42.89 31.17 30.34
C VAL A 189 -44.06 31.27 31.32
N LYS A 190 -44.85 30.20 31.46
CA LYS A 190 -45.94 30.13 32.45
C LYS A 190 -45.43 30.25 33.88
N GLU A 191 -44.34 29.56 34.22
CA GLU A 191 -43.76 29.70 35.56
C GLU A 191 -43.21 31.12 35.80
N ILE A 192 -42.53 31.71 34.81
CA ILE A 192 -42.07 33.11 34.91
C ILE A 192 -43.25 34.07 35.10
N TYR A 193 -44.36 33.86 34.38
CA TYR A 193 -45.57 34.68 34.50
C TYR A 193 -46.20 34.53 35.89
N ASN A 194 -46.32 33.31 36.41
CA ASN A 194 -46.89 33.03 37.74
C ASN A 194 -46.13 33.77 38.84
N ILE A 195 -44.80 33.86 38.76
CA ILE A 195 -43.97 34.62 39.71
C ILE A 195 -44.23 36.12 39.57
N LYS A 196 -44.28 36.63 38.33
CA LYS A 196 -44.54 38.06 38.07
C LYS A 196 -45.87 38.49 38.66
N ILE A 197 -46.93 37.69 38.49
CA ILE A 197 -48.26 37.98 39.05
C ILE A 197 -48.33 37.73 40.57
N GLY A 198 -47.56 36.78 41.10
CA GLY A 198 -47.48 36.54 42.55
C GLY A 198 -46.89 37.73 43.32
N GLY A 199 -46.09 38.57 42.66
CA GLY A 199 -45.62 39.84 43.20
C GLY A 199 -46.57 41.03 43.03
N LEU A 200 -47.70 40.87 42.33
CA LEU A 200 -48.69 41.91 42.09
C LEU A 200 -49.85 41.79 43.09
N PHE A 201 -50.32 42.92 43.63
CA PHE A 201 -51.48 42.97 44.53
C PHE A 201 -52.84 42.84 43.81
N THR A 202 -52.84 42.58 42.49
CA THR A 202 -54.04 42.50 41.65
C THR A 202 -54.24 41.08 41.13
N THR A 203 -55.47 40.58 41.13
CA THR A 203 -55.81 39.28 40.54
C THR A 203 -55.72 39.34 39.01
N GLN A 204 -54.61 38.88 38.46
CA GLN A 204 -54.43 38.71 37.02
C GLN A 204 -54.97 37.34 36.57
N PRO A 205 -55.44 37.20 35.31
CA PRO A 205 -55.88 35.92 34.79
C PRO A 205 -54.70 34.92 34.70
N PRO A 206 -54.98 33.60 34.78
CA PRO A 206 -53.94 32.59 34.54
C PRO A 206 -53.46 32.68 33.09
N MET A 207 -52.18 32.36 32.87
CA MET A 207 -51.61 32.37 31.53
C MET A 207 -52.35 31.40 30.62
N ASP A 208 -52.83 31.90 29.48
CA ASP A 208 -53.35 31.09 28.39
C ASP A 208 -52.31 30.97 27.26
N VAL A 209 -52.63 30.16 26.25
CA VAL A 209 -51.76 29.97 25.10
C VAL A 209 -51.63 31.27 24.28
N SER A 210 -52.70 32.03 24.10
CA SER A 210 -52.67 33.28 23.31
C SER A 210 -51.70 34.30 23.90
N MET A 211 -51.68 34.44 25.22
CA MET A 211 -50.74 35.29 25.95
C MET A 211 -49.29 34.83 25.75
N ALA A 212 -49.04 33.52 25.66
CA ALA A 212 -47.71 32.99 25.38
C ALA A 212 -47.18 33.42 24.01
N PHE A 213 -48.05 33.51 22.99
CA PHE A 213 -47.67 33.94 21.65
C PHE A 213 -47.26 35.42 21.58
N GLU A 214 -47.78 36.24 22.49
CA GLU A 214 -47.43 37.67 22.62
C GLU A 214 -46.10 37.89 23.38
N GLU A 215 -45.67 36.90 24.17
CA GLU A 215 -44.44 36.97 24.94
C GLU A 215 -43.21 36.67 24.08
N VAL A 216 -42.31 37.65 23.96
CA VAL A 216 -41.04 37.50 23.19
C VAL A 216 -40.19 36.34 23.73
N ASN A 217 -40.22 36.13 25.05
CA ASN A 217 -39.48 35.06 25.71
C ASN A 217 -39.89 33.65 25.24
N PHE A 218 -41.15 33.46 24.87
CA PHE A 218 -41.67 32.20 24.33
C PHE A 218 -40.96 31.84 23.02
N TRP A 219 -40.89 32.80 22.10
CA TRP A 219 -40.22 32.63 20.82
C TRP A 219 -38.70 32.49 20.94
N ILE A 220 -38.07 33.16 21.92
CA ILE A 220 -36.63 32.99 22.19
C ILE A 220 -36.31 31.55 22.59
N ILE A 221 -37.13 30.91 23.43
CA ILE A 221 -36.91 29.51 23.84
C ILE A 221 -37.06 28.57 22.64
N ILE A 222 -38.14 28.73 21.86
CA ILE A 222 -38.36 27.91 20.65
C ILE A 222 -37.21 28.11 19.68
N PHE A 223 -36.77 29.35 19.44
CA PHE A 223 -35.65 29.61 18.55
C PHE A 223 -34.34 28.97 19.05
N ALA A 224 -34.06 29.07 20.35
CA ALA A 224 -32.88 28.52 20.98
C ALA A 224 -32.81 26.99 20.93
N GLY A 225 -33.96 26.30 20.91
CA GLY A 225 -34.04 24.84 20.76
C GLY A 225 -34.28 24.41 19.31
N PHE A 226 -35.50 24.64 18.82
CA PHE A 226 -36.05 24.10 17.58
C PHE A 226 -35.23 24.48 16.33
N VAL A 227 -34.89 25.77 16.20
CA VAL A 227 -34.17 26.25 15.01
C VAL A 227 -32.74 25.71 15.02
N VAL A 228 -32.09 25.72 16.18
CA VAL A 228 -30.73 25.17 16.34
C VAL A 228 -30.72 23.66 16.08
N TYR A 229 -31.77 22.95 16.51
CA TYR A 229 -31.98 21.53 16.20
C TYR A 229 -32.09 21.28 14.68
N ILE A 230 -32.88 22.07 13.95
CA ILE A 230 -32.97 21.96 12.49
C ILE A 230 -31.60 22.19 11.84
N ILE A 231 -30.87 23.23 12.28
CA ILE A 231 -29.52 23.52 11.79
C ILE A 231 -28.60 22.33 12.05
N TRP A 232 -28.63 21.76 13.28
CA TRP A 232 -27.84 20.57 13.62
C TRP A 232 -28.15 19.40 12.68
N GLY A 233 -29.43 19.09 12.45
CA GLY A 233 -29.84 17.99 11.56
C GLY A 233 -29.39 18.19 10.11
N LEU A 234 -29.47 19.42 9.60
CA LEU A 234 -29.02 19.75 8.24
C LEU A 234 -27.50 19.68 8.10
N VAL A 235 -26.75 20.24 9.06
CA VAL A 235 -25.28 20.18 9.05
C VAL A 235 -24.81 18.73 9.23
N PHE A 236 -25.50 17.94 10.04
CA PHE A 236 -25.28 16.51 10.19
C PHE A 236 -25.45 15.76 8.87
N ASP A 237 -26.59 15.94 8.19
CA ASP A 237 -26.86 15.34 6.87
C ASP A 237 -25.81 15.73 5.83
N PHE A 238 -25.44 17.01 5.76
CA PHE A 238 -24.38 17.50 4.89
C PHE A 238 -23.04 16.83 5.19
N THR A 239 -22.64 16.78 6.47
CA THR A 239 -21.36 16.19 6.89
C THR A 239 -21.29 14.70 6.58
N MET A 240 -22.39 13.96 6.79
CA MET A 240 -22.45 12.53 6.46
C MET A 240 -22.33 12.27 4.96
N LYS A 241 -22.98 13.08 4.12
CA LYS A 241 -22.84 12.98 2.64
C LYS A 241 -21.39 13.22 2.18
N GLU A 242 -20.70 14.17 2.79
CA GLU A 242 -19.28 14.41 2.48
C GLU A 242 -18.38 13.27 2.99
N TYR A 243 -18.70 12.66 4.14
CA TYR A 243 -18.01 11.46 4.63
C TYR A 243 -18.13 10.27 3.65
N GLU A 244 -19.32 10.00 3.13
CA GLU A 244 -19.53 8.92 2.15
C GLU A 244 -18.71 9.12 0.87
N LYS A 245 -18.60 10.37 0.38
CA LYS A 245 -17.77 10.69 -0.79
C LYS A 245 -16.29 10.43 -0.49
N MET A 246 -15.81 10.87 0.68
CA MET A 246 -14.43 10.63 1.11
C MET A 246 -14.09 9.14 1.19
N ASP A 247 -15.01 8.32 1.68
CA ASP A 247 -14.80 6.88 1.78
C ASP A 247 -14.67 6.20 0.40
N LYS A 248 -15.50 6.61 -0.58
CA LYS A 248 -15.39 6.14 -1.97
C LYS A 248 -14.04 6.49 -2.61
N VAL A 249 -13.55 7.72 -2.41
CA VAL A 249 -12.21 8.13 -2.91
C VAL A 249 -11.12 7.29 -2.24
N ARG A 250 -11.20 7.15 -0.92
CA ARG A 250 -10.22 6.36 -0.15
C ARG A 250 -10.16 4.92 -0.62
N PHE A 251 -11.32 4.31 -0.87
CA PHE A 251 -11.41 2.96 -1.41
C PHE A 251 -10.82 2.85 -2.83
N ALA A 252 -11.12 3.82 -3.70
CA ALA A 252 -10.57 3.86 -5.06
C ALA A 252 -9.04 4.00 -5.07
N ILE A 253 -8.47 4.87 -4.22
CA ILE A 253 -7.03 5.03 -4.06
C ILE A 253 -6.41 3.74 -3.53
N LYS A 254 -6.99 3.15 -2.47
CA LYS A 254 -6.48 1.92 -1.85
C LYS A 254 -6.40 0.76 -2.85
N ASN A 255 -7.42 0.59 -3.70
CA ASN A 255 -7.40 -0.44 -4.74
C ASN A 255 -6.29 -0.22 -5.78
N LYS A 256 -6.02 1.04 -6.16
CA LYS A 256 -4.91 1.36 -7.08
C LYS A 256 -3.54 1.17 -6.42
N GLU A 257 -3.40 1.52 -5.14
CA GLU A 257 -2.17 1.28 -4.36
C GLU A 257 -1.86 -0.21 -4.22
N GLN A 258 -2.87 -1.06 -4.05
CA GLN A 258 -2.68 -2.50 -4.04
C GLN A 258 -2.15 -3.01 -5.39
N LYS A 259 -2.76 -2.60 -6.51
CA LYS A 259 -2.28 -2.95 -7.86
C LYS A 259 -0.85 -2.44 -8.11
N LEU A 260 -0.53 -1.25 -7.62
CA LEU A 260 0.83 -0.69 -7.70
C LEU A 260 1.84 -1.57 -6.95
N ALA A 261 1.48 -2.10 -5.78
CA ALA A 261 2.34 -3.00 -5.02
C ALA A 261 2.55 -4.35 -5.74
N GLU A 262 1.49 -4.87 -6.37
CA GLU A 262 1.56 -6.07 -7.21
C GLU A 262 2.52 -5.89 -8.40
N TYR A 263 2.36 -4.81 -9.19
CA TYR A 263 3.26 -4.53 -10.33
C TYR A 263 4.70 -4.26 -9.90
N LYS A 264 4.92 -3.56 -8.78
CA LYS A 264 6.28 -3.36 -8.23
C LYS A 264 6.93 -4.68 -7.81
N THR A 265 6.15 -5.63 -7.31
CA THR A 265 6.64 -6.96 -6.94
C THR A 265 7.02 -7.75 -8.20
N GLU A 266 6.21 -7.66 -9.24
CA GLU A 266 6.49 -8.32 -10.52
C GLU A 266 7.75 -7.74 -11.20
N CYS A 267 7.89 -6.41 -11.26
CA CYS A 267 9.11 -5.77 -11.74
C CYS A 267 10.37 -6.22 -10.99
N LYS A 268 10.27 -6.47 -9.67
CA LYS A 268 11.39 -6.98 -8.88
C LYS A 268 11.79 -8.40 -9.28
N LYS A 269 10.81 -9.27 -9.57
CA LYS A 269 11.08 -10.64 -10.06
C LYS A 269 11.76 -10.61 -11.42
N ILE A 270 11.19 -9.85 -12.37
CA ILE A 270 11.76 -9.70 -13.72
C ILE A 270 13.19 -9.15 -13.64
N LYS A 271 13.45 -8.15 -12.79
CA LYS A 271 14.82 -7.63 -12.58
C LYS A 271 15.78 -8.68 -12.01
N ALA A 272 15.31 -9.56 -11.13
CA ALA A 272 16.12 -10.66 -10.61
C ALA A 272 16.43 -11.69 -11.69
N GLU A 273 15.46 -12.04 -12.54
CA GLU A 273 15.62 -12.96 -13.67
C GLU A 273 16.59 -12.41 -14.72
N ILE A 274 16.46 -11.12 -15.08
CA ILE A 274 17.42 -10.43 -15.96
C ILE A 274 18.84 -10.51 -15.37
N SER A 275 18.99 -10.28 -14.06
CA SER A 275 20.31 -10.34 -13.40
C SER A 275 20.90 -11.76 -13.42
N SER A 276 20.08 -12.82 -13.27
CA SER A 276 20.56 -14.20 -13.38
C SER A 276 20.99 -14.54 -14.81
N LEU A 277 20.19 -14.16 -15.81
CA LEU A 277 20.49 -14.39 -17.22
C LEU A 277 21.76 -13.64 -17.66
N GLN A 278 21.96 -12.41 -17.19
CA GLN A 278 23.19 -11.65 -17.43
C GLN A 278 24.42 -12.34 -16.81
N THR A 279 24.28 -12.91 -15.62
CA THR A 279 25.35 -13.66 -14.96
C THR A 279 25.69 -14.92 -15.75
N GLU A 280 24.68 -15.66 -16.21
CA GLU A 280 24.87 -16.85 -17.04
C GLU A 280 25.57 -16.51 -18.37
N LYS A 281 25.12 -15.46 -19.07
CA LYS A 281 25.75 -14.97 -20.30
C LYS A 281 27.23 -14.62 -20.08
N ASN A 282 27.55 -13.93 -18.99
CA ASN A 282 28.93 -13.56 -18.67
C ASN A 282 29.82 -14.79 -18.41
N ASN A 283 29.29 -15.81 -17.71
CA ASN A 283 30.01 -17.05 -17.46
C ASN A 283 30.29 -17.82 -18.77
N LEU A 284 29.28 -17.94 -19.64
CA LEU A 284 29.43 -18.58 -20.94
C LEU A 284 30.41 -17.81 -21.83
N GLN A 285 30.40 -16.48 -21.80
CA GLN A 285 31.38 -15.66 -22.52
C GLN A 285 32.80 -15.92 -22.02
N GLY A 286 33.01 -16.01 -20.71
CA GLY A 286 34.31 -16.37 -20.14
C GLY A 286 34.77 -17.77 -20.56
N GLU A 287 33.85 -18.72 -20.71
CA GLU A 287 34.16 -20.05 -21.24
C GLU A 287 34.56 -20.02 -22.72
N VAL A 288 33.85 -19.25 -23.55
CA VAL A 288 34.20 -19.02 -24.96
C VAL A 288 35.59 -18.42 -25.08
N ASP A 289 35.91 -17.40 -24.28
CA ASP A 289 37.21 -16.74 -24.32
C ASP A 289 38.34 -17.71 -23.92
N ARG A 290 38.10 -18.57 -22.91
CA ARG A 290 39.02 -19.66 -22.54
C ARG A 290 39.24 -20.64 -23.69
N LEU A 291 38.18 -21.06 -24.37
CA LEU A 291 38.27 -22.00 -25.51
C LEU A 291 38.97 -21.37 -26.72
N LYS A 292 38.78 -20.06 -26.97
CA LYS A 292 39.49 -19.32 -28.02
C LYS A 292 40.99 -19.28 -27.77
N ILE A 293 41.42 -19.01 -26.53
CA ILE A 293 42.84 -19.09 -26.15
C ILE A 293 43.41 -20.50 -26.39
N GLN A 294 42.63 -21.54 -26.06
CA GLN A 294 43.04 -22.93 -26.33
C GLN A 294 43.15 -23.24 -27.83
N LEU A 295 42.32 -22.62 -28.67
CA LEU A 295 42.37 -22.79 -30.12
C LEU A 295 43.65 -22.20 -30.75
N GLU A 296 44.11 -21.07 -30.21
CA GLU A 296 45.33 -20.38 -30.65
C GLU A 296 46.61 -21.11 -30.21
N THR A 297 46.52 -21.92 -29.15
CA THR A 297 47.66 -22.66 -28.58
C THR A 297 47.90 -24.01 -29.29
N TYR A 298 49.15 -24.49 -29.32
CA TYR A 298 49.49 -25.84 -29.81
C TYR A 298 49.13 -26.89 -28.76
N ILE A 299 48.38 -27.94 -29.13
CA ILE A 299 47.81 -28.88 -28.15
C ILE A 299 48.72 -30.11 -28.02
N LEU A 300 49.56 -30.14 -26.97
CA LEU A 300 50.48 -31.25 -26.68
C LEU A 300 49.87 -32.24 -25.68
N TYR A 301 49.85 -33.52 -26.04
CA TYR A 301 49.49 -34.60 -25.14
C TYR A 301 50.72 -35.42 -24.77
N PHE A 302 50.77 -35.83 -23.51
CA PHE A 302 51.91 -36.54 -22.96
C PHE A 302 52.24 -37.81 -23.74
N ASN A 303 51.22 -38.58 -24.12
CA ASN A 303 51.44 -39.82 -24.85
C ASN A 303 52.04 -39.59 -26.23
N ASP A 304 51.65 -38.51 -26.94
CA ASP A 304 52.22 -38.21 -28.26
C ASP A 304 53.71 -37.84 -28.13
N VAL A 305 54.05 -37.04 -27.11
CA VAL A 305 55.44 -36.64 -26.87
C VAL A 305 56.28 -37.82 -26.36
N ARG A 306 55.74 -38.64 -25.46
CA ARG A 306 56.36 -39.89 -24.99
C ARG A 306 56.63 -40.84 -26.15
N GLU A 307 55.65 -41.04 -27.04
CA GLU A 307 55.81 -41.89 -28.22
C GLU A 307 56.89 -41.33 -29.15
N GLY A 308 56.89 -40.03 -29.42
CA GLY A 308 57.91 -39.36 -30.24
C GLY A 308 59.32 -39.51 -29.67
N ILE A 309 59.49 -39.28 -28.36
CA ILE A 309 60.77 -39.42 -27.65
C ILE A 309 61.23 -40.87 -27.65
N ASN A 310 60.33 -41.82 -27.38
CA ASN A 310 60.67 -43.25 -27.42
C ASN A 310 61.11 -43.67 -28.81
N ASN A 311 60.39 -43.25 -29.86
CA ASN A 311 60.75 -43.56 -31.25
C ASN A 311 62.12 -42.98 -31.63
N TYR A 312 62.39 -41.71 -31.27
CA TYR A 312 63.71 -41.10 -31.45
C TYR A 312 64.80 -41.88 -30.71
N PHE A 313 64.55 -42.19 -29.44
CA PHE A 313 65.51 -42.86 -28.58
C PHE A 313 65.82 -44.28 -29.04
N THR A 314 64.82 -45.04 -29.51
CA THR A 314 65.04 -46.35 -30.14
C THR A 314 65.97 -46.25 -31.34
N GLY A 315 65.79 -45.24 -32.20
CA GLY A 315 66.70 -44.98 -33.32
C GLY A 315 68.11 -44.61 -32.87
N TRP A 316 68.23 -43.74 -31.87
CA TRP A 316 69.50 -43.31 -31.28
C TRP A 316 70.28 -44.46 -30.64
N VAL A 317 69.61 -45.32 -29.87
CA VAL A 317 70.21 -46.54 -29.29
C VAL A 317 70.66 -47.49 -30.39
N GLY A 318 69.88 -47.65 -31.45
CA GLY A 318 70.27 -48.43 -32.63
C GLY A 318 71.57 -47.92 -33.26
N TYR A 319 71.70 -46.61 -33.41
CA TYR A 319 72.93 -45.96 -33.88
C TYR A 319 74.11 -46.18 -32.92
N LEU A 320 73.94 -45.92 -31.61
CA LEU A 320 75.01 -46.09 -30.61
C LEU A 320 75.55 -47.53 -30.53
N LYS A 321 74.67 -48.52 -30.70
CA LYS A 321 75.05 -49.94 -30.78
C LYS A 321 75.87 -50.23 -32.03
N SER A 322 75.58 -49.56 -33.16
CA SER A 322 76.33 -49.72 -34.40
C SER A 322 77.75 -49.14 -34.36
N THR A 323 78.01 -48.19 -33.45
CA THR A 323 79.32 -47.52 -33.28
C THR A 323 80.17 -48.10 -32.13
N SER A 324 79.81 -49.29 -31.61
CA SER A 324 80.51 -49.97 -30.50
C SER A 324 80.60 -49.16 -29.20
N SER A 325 79.59 -48.33 -28.92
CA SER A 325 79.50 -47.58 -27.68
C SER A 325 79.37 -48.51 -26.46
N SER A 326 79.92 -48.11 -25.30
CA SER A 326 79.84 -48.93 -24.09
C SER A 326 78.38 -49.08 -23.61
N GLN A 327 78.04 -50.26 -23.09
CA GLN A 327 76.69 -50.55 -22.60
C GLN A 327 76.26 -49.59 -21.45
N ASN A 328 77.23 -49.14 -20.66
CA ASN A 328 76.98 -48.18 -19.57
C ASN A 328 76.50 -46.83 -20.11
N HIS A 329 77.08 -46.31 -21.20
CA HIS A 329 76.63 -45.04 -21.78
C HIS A 329 75.21 -45.12 -22.35
N ILE A 330 74.79 -46.29 -22.85
CA ILE A 330 73.42 -46.51 -23.33
C ILE A 330 72.43 -46.47 -22.16
N GLN A 331 72.78 -47.10 -21.04
CA GLN A 331 71.96 -47.07 -19.82
C GLN A 331 71.85 -45.65 -19.21
N ASP A 332 72.94 -44.88 -19.22
CA ASP A 332 72.91 -43.48 -18.77
C ASP A 332 71.95 -42.63 -19.64
N CYS A 333 71.98 -42.84 -20.95
CA CYS A 333 71.04 -42.19 -21.88
C CYS A 333 69.58 -42.59 -21.60
N GLU A 334 69.31 -43.86 -21.27
CA GLU A 334 67.98 -44.32 -20.89
C GLU A 334 67.50 -43.64 -19.61
N GLY A 335 68.39 -43.51 -18.61
CA GLY A 335 68.10 -42.80 -17.37
C GLY A 335 67.74 -41.32 -17.60
N ILE A 336 68.46 -40.63 -18.49
CA ILE A 336 68.16 -39.24 -18.87
C ILE A 336 66.78 -39.15 -19.55
N LYS A 337 66.47 -40.07 -20.46
CA LYS A 337 65.18 -40.11 -21.16
C LYS A 337 64.02 -40.32 -20.19
N GLU A 338 64.11 -41.31 -19.29
CA GLU A 338 63.03 -41.58 -18.33
C GLU A 338 62.84 -40.43 -17.34
N LYS A 339 63.94 -39.81 -16.87
CA LYS A 339 63.87 -38.61 -16.04
C LYS A 339 63.17 -37.46 -16.76
N PHE A 340 63.53 -37.20 -18.02
CA PHE A 340 62.89 -36.17 -18.81
C PHE A 340 61.38 -36.43 -19.02
N LEU A 341 61.00 -37.68 -19.28
CA LEU A 341 59.59 -38.05 -19.42
C LEU A 341 58.81 -37.89 -18.10
N LEU A 342 59.42 -38.22 -16.96
CA LEU A 342 58.84 -38.00 -15.64
C LEU A 342 58.65 -36.51 -15.34
N ASP A 343 59.67 -35.69 -15.58
CA ASP A 343 59.59 -34.24 -15.36
C ASP A 343 58.52 -33.60 -16.27
N LEU A 344 58.44 -34.06 -17.51
CA LEU A 344 57.47 -33.59 -18.49
C LEU A 344 56.02 -33.99 -18.14
N GLU A 345 55.81 -35.18 -17.56
CA GLU A 345 54.48 -35.66 -17.14
C GLU A 345 53.85 -34.76 -16.06
N HIS A 346 54.69 -34.13 -15.24
CA HIS A 346 54.28 -33.23 -14.16
C HIS A 346 54.29 -31.75 -14.58
N SER A 347 54.64 -31.45 -15.83
CA SER A 347 54.70 -30.08 -16.32
C SER A 347 53.31 -29.51 -16.64
N GLU A 348 53.14 -28.21 -16.42
CA GLU A 348 51.90 -27.48 -16.76
C GLU A 348 51.67 -27.37 -18.27
N PHE A 349 52.69 -27.67 -19.09
CA PHE A 349 52.68 -27.51 -20.55
C PHE A 349 52.07 -28.69 -21.30
N ILE A 350 51.87 -29.84 -20.64
CA ILE A 350 51.43 -31.08 -21.29
C ILE A 350 50.12 -31.58 -20.67
N LYS A 351 49.14 -31.90 -21.52
CA LYS A 351 47.92 -32.58 -21.07
C LYS A 351 48.17 -34.08 -20.88
N LYS A 352 47.77 -34.62 -19.72
CA LYS A 352 47.62 -36.07 -19.55
C LYS A 352 46.49 -36.54 -20.45
N ASN A 353 46.72 -37.61 -21.20
CA ASN A 353 45.64 -38.27 -21.91
C ASN A 353 44.71 -38.87 -20.86
N LEU A 354 43.54 -38.27 -20.65
CA LEU A 354 42.38 -38.97 -20.15
C LEU A 354 41.92 -39.88 -21.30
N ALA A 355 42.61 -40.99 -21.50
CA ALA A 355 42.05 -42.08 -22.27
C ALA A 355 40.80 -42.53 -21.51
N SER A 356 39.65 -42.36 -22.16
CA SER A 356 38.35 -42.96 -21.87
C SER A 356 38.41 -44.07 -20.82
N SER A 357 37.84 -43.81 -19.65
CA SER A 357 37.23 -44.86 -18.85
C SER A 357 36.07 -45.43 -19.67
N ASN A 358 36.32 -46.52 -20.39
CA ASN A 358 35.29 -47.50 -20.73
C ASN A 358 35.45 -48.68 -19.78
#